data_AF-A0A426YLG5-F1
#
_entry.id   AF-A0A426YLG5-F1
#
_cell.length_a   1.000
_cell.length_b   1.000
_cell.length_c   1.000
_cell.angle_alpha   90.00
_cell.angle_beta   90.00
_cell.angle_gamma   90.00
#
_symmetry.space_group_name_H-M   'P 1'
#
loop_
_entity.id
_entity.type
_entity.pdbx_description
1 polymer ?
#
loop_
_entity_poly.entity_id
_entity_poly.type
_entity_poly.pdbx_seq_one_letter_code
_entity_poly.pdbx_strand_id
1 'polypeptide(L)'
;DSCSNVRIEDCYIVSGDDCVAIKSGWDEYGISYGMPSQHITAVGRGAYVKDVYVRRMNLNTMKWVFWMTGSYKSHPDDKYDPNAIPVVEGISYSEVVAYNVTMAARLEGIPSAPFTGICVSNVTVQLAKSMKTPWYCADVIGVSSGVTPAACALLADQGAAAAPCPFPTDASPMDAFQLQQCTYIKSYDV
;
A
#
# COMPACT_ATOMS: atom_id res chain seq x y z
N ASP A 1 15.56 5.63 7.51
CA ASP A 1 14.42 4.72 7.74
C ASP A 1 13.15 5.46 7.32
N SER A 2 12.95 5.62 6.01
CA SER A 2 11.84 6.34 5.36
C SER A 2 11.88 5.93 3.89
N CYS A 3 10.73 5.89 3.23
CA CYS A 3 10.64 5.44 1.85
C CYS A 3 10.14 6.58 0.98
N SER A 4 10.85 6.84 -0.12
CA SER A 4 10.36 7.66 -1.22
C SER A 4 10.75 7.07 -2.57
N ASN A 5 9.97 7.36 -3.60
CA ASN A 5 10.20 6.91 -4.97
C ASN A 5 10.21 5.37 -5.09
N VAL A 6 9.27 4.71 -4.42
CA VAL A 6 9.12 3.26 -4.46
C VAL A 6 8.27 2.88 -5.66
N ARG A 7 8.76 1.95 -6.49
CA ARG A 7 8.02 1.38 -7.63
C ARG A 7 7.84 -0.11 -7.45
N ILE A 8 6.61 -0.57 -7.63
CA ILE A 8 6.25 -1.98 -7.63
C ILE A 8 5.36 -2.19 -8.85
N GLU A 9 5.82 -2.99 -9.80
CA GLU A 9 5.04 -3.31 -10.98
C GLU A 9 5.22 -4.75 -11.43
N ASP A 10 4.27 -5.24 -12.24
CA ASP A 10 4.33 -6.54 -12.91
C ASP A 10 4.46 -7.74 -11.96
N CYS A 11 3.71 -7.70 -10.86
CA CYS A 11 3.73 -8.77 -9.86
C CYS A 11 2.45 -9.62 -9.89
N TYR A 12 2.64 -10.95 -9.86
CA TYR A 12 1.59 -11.93 -9.56
C TYR A 12 1.85 -12.52 -8.18
N ILE A 13 0.91 -12.35 -7.23
CA ILE A 13 1.11 -12.81 -5.85
C ILE A 13 -0.11 -13.59 -5.36
N VAL A 14 0.15 -14.78 -4.81
CA VAL A 14 -0.83 -15.60 -4.09
C VAL A 14 -0.35 -15.71 -2.65
N SER A 15 -1.05 -15.04 -1.73
CA SER A 15 -0.69 -15.00 -0.31
C SER A 15 -1.96 -14.95 0.53
N GLY A 16 -1.92 -15.54 1.73
CA GLY A 16 -2.97 -15.38 2.75
C GLY A 16 -2.71 -14.22 3.73
N ASP A 17 -1.55 -13.55 3.57
CA ASP A 17 -1.05 -12.47 4.43
C ASP A 17 -0.50 -11.30 3.58
N ASP A 18 0.06 -10.27 4.20
CA ASP A 18 0.56 -9.06 3.51
C ASP A 18 1.49 -9.37 2.31
N CYS A 19 1.09 -8.94 1.11
CA CYS A 19 1.91 -9.11 -0.11
C CYS A 19 3.01 -8.07 -0.26
N VAL A 20 2.68 -6.81 0.05
CA VAL A 20 3.59 -5.67 -0.02
C VAL A 20 3.36 -4.85 1.23
N ALA A 21 4.38 -4.74 2.07
CA ALA A 21 4.34 -3.93 3.27
C ALA A 21 5.35 -2.79 3.17
N ILE A 22 4.85 -1.57 2.96
CA ILE A 22 5.67 -0.35 3.00
C ILE A 22 5.52 0.26 4.39
N LYS A 23 6.65 0.53 5.04
CA LYS A 23 6.71 1.04 6.40
C LYS A 23 7.66 2.24 6.44
N SER A 24 7.30 3.32 7.14
CA SER A 24 8.28 4.37 7.50
C SER A 24 9.19 3.89 8.61
N GLY A 25 10.21 4.63 8.98
CA GLY A 25 11.05 4.34 10.14
C GLY A 25 10.81 5.23 11.33
N TRP A 26 11.75 5.22 12.26
CA TRP A 26 11.75 6.10 13.43
C TRP A 26 12.45 7.45 13.12
N ASP A 27 12.36 8.36 14.08
CA ASP A 27 13.07 9.64 14.07
C ASP A 27 14.61 9.47 14.15
N GLU A 28 15.35 10.56 14.27
CA GLU A 28 16.82 10.56 14.34
C GLU A 28 17.35 9.64 15.45
N TYR A 29 16.61 9.51 16.56
CA TYR A 29 16.91 8.54 17.62
C TYR A 29 16.90 7.10 17.09
N GLY A 30 15.86 6.71 16.34
CA GLY A 30 15.81 5.35 15.81
C GLY A 30 16.83 5.04 14.71
N ILE A 31 17.29 6.05 13.96
CA ILE A 31 18.45 5.90 13.06
C ILE A 31 19.71 5.57 13.89
N SER A 32 19.92 6.26 15.01
CA SER A 32 21.06 6.00 15.91
C SER A 32 20.96 4.67 16.66
N TYR A 33 19.74 4.17 16.89
CA TYR A 33 19.46 2.97 17.65
C TYR A 33 19.83 1.67 16.90
N GLY A 34 19.88 1.69 15.57
CA GLY A 34 20.48 0.63 14.76
C GLY A 34 19.73 -0.72 14.75
N MET A 35 18.48 -0.77 15.20
CA MET A 35 17.63 -1.96 15.15
C MET A 35 16.65 -1.88 13.97
N PRO A 36 16.38 -2.98 13.24
CA PRO A 36 15.39 -2.99 12.17
C PRO A 36 14.00 -2.64 12.70
N SER A 37 13.44 -1.56 12.18
CA SER A 37 12.10 -1.13 12.57
C SER A 37 11.03 -2.08 12.01
N GLN A 38 9.99 -2.36 12.79
CA GLN A 38 8.82 -3.12 12.36
C GLN A 38 7.51 -2.37 12.70
N HIS A 39 6.57 -2.28 11.74
CA HIS A 39 5.20 -1.73 11.89
C HIS A 39 5.08 -0.26 12.33
N ILE A 40 5.35 0.69 11.42
CA ILE A 40 5.78 2.04 11.81
C ILE A 40 4.97 3.14 11.09
N THR A 41 3.76 3.39 11.55
CA THR A 41 2.94 4.54 11.12
C THR A 41 2.06 4.93 12.32
N ALA A 42 2.57 5.81 13.19
CA ALA A 42 1.85 6.36 14.35
C ALA A 42 2.46 7.69 14.83
N VAL A 43 1.65 8.50 15.53
CA VAL A 43 2.12 9.70 16.26
C VAL A 43 3.18 9.26 17.27
N GLY A 44 4.29 10.00 17.32
CA GLY A 44 5.51 9.65 18.01
C GLY A 44 6.69 9.24 17.11
N ARG A 45 6.57 9.37 15.78
CA ARG A 45 7.56 8.89 14.78
C ARG A 45 7.76 9.94 13.67
N GLY A 46 8.89 10.64 13.68
CA GLY A 46 9.20 11.75 12.74
C GLY A 46 9.79 11.30 11.39
N ALA A 47 9.03 10.56 10.58
CA ALA A 47 9.48 9.95 9.32
C ALA A 47 8.47 10.13 8.17
N TYR A 48 8.77 9.63 6.96
CA TYR A 48 7.85 9.74 5.82
C TYR A 48 7.73 8.45 4.98
N VAL A 49 6.54 8.28 4.39
CA VAL A 49 6.27 7.40 3.25
C VAL A 49 5.65 8.25 2.16
N LYS A 50 6.42 8.51 1.10
CA LYS A 50 5.93 9.33 0.00
C LYS A 50 6.25 8.75 -1.36
N ASP A 51 5.55 9.19 -2.40
CA ASP A 51 5.88 8.86 -3.79
C ASP A 51 6.00 7.34 -3.99
N VAL A 52 4.93 6.63 -3.66
CA VAL A 52 4.81 5.18 -3.80
C VAL A 52 3.91 4.88 -4.98
N TYR A 53 4.42 4.06 -5.90
CA TYR A 53 3.74 3.75 -7.15
C TYR A 53 3.62 2.24 -7.32
N VAL A 54 2.39 1.74 -7.31
CA VAL A 54 2.06 0.34 -7.48
C VAL A 54 1.19 0.20 -8.72
N ARG A 55 1.60 -0.64 -9.67
CA ARG A 55 0.92 -0.77 -10.95
C ARG A 55 0.91 -2.21 -11.47
N ARG A 56 -0.10 -2.60 -12.24
CA ARG A 56 -0.17 -3.92 -12.92
C ARG A 56 0.04 -5.08 -11.95
N MET A 57 -0.83 -5.17 -10.96
CA MET A 57 -0.80 -6.22 -9.95
C MET A 57 -1.91 -7.23 -10.21
N ASN A 58 -1.59 -8.52 -10.12
CA ASN A 58 -2.59 -9.59 -10.09
C ASN A 58 -2.48 -10.36 -8.77
N LEU A 59 -3.54 -10.29 -7.97
CA LEU A 59 -3.54 -10.77 -6.59
C LEU A 59 -4.62 -11.83 -6.39
N ASN A 60 -4.32 -12.87 -5.61
CA ASN A 60 -5.30 -13.91 -5.32
C ASN A 60 -5.27 -14.30 -3.84
N THR A 61 -6.45 -14.46 -3.24
CA THR A 61 -6.65 -14.94 -1.87
C THR A 61 -6.23 -13.95 -0.78
N MET A 62 -6.41 -12.65 -1.05
CA MET A 62 -6.02 -11.58 -0.12
C MET A 62 -7.03 -11.35 1.01
N LYS A 63 -6.53 -11.09 2.23
CA LYS A 63 -7.39 -10.54 3.30
C LYS A 63 -7.76 -9.08 3.01
N TRP A 64 -6.78 -8.25 2.68
CA TRP A 64 -6.94 -6.86 2.25
C TRP A 64 -6.12 -6.66 0.96
N VAL A 65 -6.66 -5.99 -0.05
CA VAL A 65 -5.86 -5.61 -1.23
C VAL A 65 -5.02 -4.38 -0.89
N PHE A 66 -5.65 -3.38 -0.26
CA PHE A 66 -4.98 -2.17 0.21
C PHE A 66 -5.19 -2.04 1.71
N TRP A 67 -4.11 -2.02 2.47
CA TRP A 67 -4.17 -1.82 3.92
C TRP A 67 -3.16 -0.76 4.34
N MET A 68 -3.65 0.26 5.04
CA MET A 68 -2.86 1.35 5.62
C MET A 68 -3.44 1.67 7.00
N THR A 69 -2.59 1.91 7.98
CA THR A 69 -3.01 2.26 9.34
C THR A 69 -2.06 3.26 9.97
N GLY A 70 -2.58 4.36 10.54
CA GLY A 70 -1.83 5.36 11.30
C GLY A 70 -1.81 5.10 12.81
N SER A 71 -2.25 3.93 13.27
CA SER A 71 -2.47 3.64 14.69
C SER A 71 -1.62 2.50 15.26
N TYR A 72 -0.47 2.20 14.66
CA TYR A 72 0.41 1.13 15.15
C TYR A 72 1.28 1.60 16.34
N LYS A 73 0.89 1.25 17.56
CA LYS A 73 1.45 1.80 18.82
C LYS A 73 2.61 0.98 19.43
N SER A 74 3.48 0.42 18.61
CA SER A 74 4.63 -0.36 19.12
C SER A 74 5.89 0.51 19.23
N HIS A 75 6.43 0.62 20.46
CA HIS A 75 7.69 1.30 20.75
C HIS A 75 8.63 0.37 21.53
N PRO A 76 9.94 0.35 21.21
CA PRO A 76 10.92 -0.48 21.92
C PRO A 76 11.25 0.05 23.32
N ASP A 77 11.09 1.37 23.52
CA ASP A 77 11.47 2.15 24.69
C ASP A 77 10.73 3.50 24.67
N ASP A 78 10.96 4.32 25.71
CA ASP A 78 10.29 5.60 25.95
C ASP A 78 11.09 6.84 25.47
N LYS A 79 12.15 6.65 24.66
CA LYS A 79 13.08 7.74 24.28
C LYS A 79 12.75 8.45 22.95
N TYR A 80 11.68 8.05 22.29
CA TYR A 80 11.20 8.67 21.04
C TYR A 80 10.50 10.01 21.32
N ASP A 81 10.44 10.92 20.34
CA ASP A 81 9.58 12.11 20.45
C ASP A 81 8.10 11.71 20.29
N PRO A 82 7.27 11.75 21.35
CA PRO A 82 5.87 11.32 21.27
C PRO A 82 4.98 12.24 20.43
N ASN A 83 5.48 13.42 20.02
CA ASN A 83 4.74 14.37 19.20
C ASN A 83 5.09 14.29 17.72
N ALA A 84 6.08 13.48 17.34
CA ALA A 84 6.52 13.44 15.95
C ALA A 84 5.46 12.76 15.07
N ILE A 85 4.98 13.42 14.02
CA ILE A 85 3.90 12.89 13.17
C ILE A 85 4.50 12.42 11.84
N PRO A 86 4.27 11.17 11.42
CA PRO A 86 4.75 10.71 10.13
C PRO A 86 3.96 11.34 8.99
N VAL A 87 4.63 11.63 7.88
CA VAL A 87 3.99 12.10 6.65
C VAL A 87 3.75 10.92 5.73
N VAL A 88 2.49 10.68 5.34
CA VAL A 88 2.14 9.69 4.33
C VAL A 88 1.40 10.39 3.19
N GLU A 89 2.05 10.50 2.04
CA GLU A 89 1.54 11.26 0.90
C GLU A 89 1.89 10.62 -0.45
N GLY A 90 1.12 10.91 -1.50
CA GLY A 90 1.51 10.50 -2.87
C GLY A 90 1.58 8.99 -3.07
N ILE A 91 0.50 8.29 -2.74
CA ILE A 91 0.40 6.83 -2.87
C ILE A 91 -0.51 6.50 -4.05
N SER A 92 0.05 5.86 -5.08
CA SER A 92 -0.62 5.57 -6.33
C SER A 92 -0.78 4.06 -6.53
N TYR A 93 -2.01 3.62 -6.76
CA TYR A 93 -2.37 2.26 -7.16
C TYR A 93 -3.05 2.31 -8.53
N SER A 94 -2.54 1.57 -9.50
CA SER A 94 -3.10 1.52 -10.85
C SER A 94 -3.14 0.10 -11.42
N GLU A 95 -4.15 -0.21 -12.22
CA GLU A 95 -4.21 -1.49 -12.97
C GLU A 95 -4.08 -2.73 -12.06
N VAL A 96 -4.84 -2.75 -10.96
CA VAL A 96 -4.82 -3.86 -9.98
C VAL A 96 -6.03 -4.74 -10.19
N VAL A 97 -5.81 -6.05 -10.34
CA VAL A 97 -6.87 -7.05 -10.37
C VAL A 97 -6.67 -8.03 -9.22
N ALA A 98 -7.70 -8.20 -8.39
CA ALA A 98 -7.62 -9.06 -7.22
C ALA A 98 -8.83 -10.00 -7.13
N TYR A 99 -8.59 -11.27 -6.81
CA TYR A 99 -9.61 -12.32 -6.69
C TYR A 99 -9.60 -12.98 -5.31
N ASN A 100 -10.74 -13.57 -4.93
CA ASN A 100 -10.92 -14.29 -3.67
C ASN A 100 -10.54 -13.42 -2.44
N VAL A 101 -10.99 -12.16 -2.45
CA VAL A 101 -10.59 -11.16 -1.45
C VAL A 101 -11.58 -11.08 -0.28
N THR A 102 -11.09 -10.90 0.95
CA THR A 102 -11.99 -10.68 2.10
C THR A 102 -12.55 -9.26 2.16
N MET A 103 -11.71 -8.24 2.02
CA MET A 103 -12.12 -6.83 1.89
C MET A 103 -11.20 -6.10 0.90
N ALA A 104 -11.76 -5.17 0.11
CA ALA A 104 -10.97 -4.44 -0.89
C ALA A 104 -9.94 -3.53 -0.24
N ALA A 105 -10.35 -2.67 0.70
CA ALA A 105 -9.39 -1.82 1.39
C ALA A 105 -9.78 -1.46 2.82
N ARG A 106 -8.75 -1.22 3.62
CA ARG A 106 -8.84 -0.52 4.90
C ARG A 106 -7.74 0.53 4.97
N LEU A 107 -8.13 1.79 4.80
CA LEU A 107 -7.24 2.94 4.75
C LEU A 107 -7.53 3.83 5.97
N GLU A 108 -6.64 3.79 6.95
CA GLU A 108 -6.78 4.55 8.19
C GLU A 108 -5.57 5.45 8.37
N GLY A 109 -5.76 6.75 8.19
CA GLY A 109 -4.72 7.75 8.50
C GLY A 109 -4.68 8.12 9.97
N ILE A 110 -4.07 9.26 10.28
CA ILE A 110 -4.00 9.82 11.63
C ILE A 110 -5.02 10.98 11.70
N PRO A 111 -5.91 11.04 12.72
CA PRO A 111 -6.95 12.08 12.80
C PRO A 111 -6.47 13.53 12.68
N SER A 112 -5.30 13.85 13.25
CA SER A 112 -4.68 15.18 13.16
C SER A 112 -3.67 15.33 12.01
N ALA A 113 -3.41 14.26 11.26
CA ALA A 113 -2.51 14.24 10.12
C ALA A 113 -2.97 13.18 9.09
N PRO A 114 -4.03 13.47 8.33
CA PRO A 114 -4.57 12.53 7.36
C PRO A 114 -3.53 12.06 6.35
N PHE A 115 -3.66 10.83 5.85
CA PHE A 115 -2.84 10.39 4.72
C PHE A 115 -3.40 11.02 3.44
N THR A 116 -2.54 11.66 2.64
CA THR A 116 -2.99 12.49 1.51
C THR A 116 -2.43 12.01 0.17
N GLY A 117 -2.97 12.53 -0.93
CA GLY A 117 -2.49 12.19 -2.27
C GLY A 117 -2.64 10.71 -2.61
N ILE A 118 -3.64 10.03 -2.04
CA ILE A 118 -3.96 8.65 -2.42
C ILE A 118 -4.66 8.68 -3.78
N CYS A 119 -4.19 7.89 -4.73
CA CYS A 119 -4.80 7.75 -6.04
C CYS A 119 -5.02 6.27 -6.35
N VAL A 120 -6.27 5.88 -6.69
CA VAL A 120 -6.61 4.50 -7.07
C VAL A 120 -7.29 4.50 -8.44
N SER A 121 -6.65 3.96 -9.48
CA SER A 121 -7.21 3.95 -10.83
C SER A 121 -7.22 2.56 -11.47
N ASN A 122 -8.27 2.25 -12.23
CA ASN A 122 -8.42 0.98 -12.94
C ASN A 122 -8.16 -0.24 -12.03
N VAL A 123 -8.96 -0.36 -10.97
CA VAL A 123 -8.81 -1.42 -9.96
C VAL A 123 -10.06 -2.28 -9.91
N THR A 124 -9.91 -3.59 -10.02
CA THR A 124 -11.01 -4.54 -9.88
C THR A 124 -10.72 -5.53 -8.76
N VAL A 125 -11.57 -5.57 -7.75
CA VAL A 125 -11.49 -6.49 -6.61
C VAL A 125 -12.74 -7.36 -6.57
N GLN A 126 -12.55 -8.66 -6.77
CA GLN A 126 -13.60 -9.65 -6.59
C GLN A 126 -13.52 -10.26 -5.19
N LEU A 127 -14.55 -9.99 -4.39
CA LEU A 127 -14.66 -10.53 -3.04
C LEU A 127 -14.99 -12.02 -3.04
N ALA A 128 -14.42 -12.76 -2.08
CA ALA A 128 -14.75 -14.14 -1.79
C ALA A 128 -16.20 -14.31 -1.27
N LYS A 129 -16.71 -13.29 -0.57
CA LYS A 129 -18.07 -13.24 -0.02
C LYS A 129 -18.63 -11.83 -0.18
N SER A 130 -19.93 -11.72 -0.42
CA SER A 130 -20.61 -10.42 -0.49
C SER A 130 -20.46 -9.67 0.83
N MET A 131 -20.11 -8.39 0.75
CA MET A 131 -19.87 -7.52 1.90
C MET A 131 -20.50 -6.15 1.64
N LYS A 132 -21.17 -5.59 2.65
CA LYS A 132 -21.84 -4.28 2.53
C LYS A 132 -20.86 -3.13 2.33
N THR A 133 -19.70 -3.19 3.00
CA THR A 133 -18.69 -2.13 3.00
C THR A 133 -17.33 -2.72 2.68
N PRO A 134 -17.01 -2.92 1.39
CA PRO A 134 -15.71 -3.46 0.97
C PRO A 134 -14.55 -2.46 1.11
N TRP A 135 -14.85 -1.19 1.31
CA TRP A 135 -13.88 -0.11 1.49
C TRP A 135 -14.13 0.58 2.82
N TYR A 136 -13.16 0.50 3.72
CA TYR A 136 -13.13 1.29 4.93
C TYR A 136 -12.08 2.40 4.79
N CYS A 137 -12.50 3.64 5.02
CA CYS A 137 -11.62 4.80 4.97
C CYS A 137 -11.89 5.73 6.15
N ALA A 138 -10.82 6.14 6.83
CA ALA A 138 -10.84 7.15 7.87
C ALA A 138 -9.56 7.98 7.78
N ASP A 139 -9.68 9.30 7.91
CA ASP A 139 -8.52 10.21 7.94
C ASP A 139 -7.59 10.05 6.73
N VAL A 140 -8.18 9.86 5.55
CA VAL A 140 -7.46 9.81 4.28
C VAL A 140 -8.07 10.78 3.28
N ILE A 141 -7.26 11.23 2.32
CA ILE A 141 -7.66 12.16 1.27
C ILE A 141 -7.08 11.67 -0.06
N GLY A 142 -7.95 11.50 -1.05
CA GLY A 142 -7.52 11.03 -2.36
C GLY A 142 -8.62 11.02 -3.41
N VAL A 143 -8.31 10.35 -4.51
CA VAL A 143 -9.20 10.22 -5.67
C VAL A 143 -9.21 8.78 -6.18
N SER A 144 -10.27 8.43 -6.90
CA SER A 144 -10.35 7.18 -7.63
C SER A 144 -10.89 7.32 -9.04
N SER A 145 -10.62 6.36 -9.92
CA SER A 145 -11.26 6.27 -11.24
C SER A 145 -11.31 4.83 -11.73
N GLY A 146 -12.47 4.36 -12.23
CA GLY A 146 -12.59 2.98 -12.74
C GLY A 146 -12.30 1.91 -11.67
N VAL A 147 -12.82 2.09 -10.47
CA VAL A 147 -12.60 1.17 -9.33
C VAL A 147 -13.87 0.37 -9.04
N THR A 148 -13.75 -0.96 -8.99
CA THR A 148 -14.84 -1.89 -8.68
C THR A 148 -14.42 -2.85 -7.58
N PRO A 149 -15.18 -3.01 -6.47
CA PRO A 149 -16.36 -2.24 -6.09
C PRO A 149 -16.02 -0.78 -5.81
N ALA A 150 -17.01 0.11 -5.87
CA ALA A 150 -16.82 1.54 -5.68
C ALA A 150 -16.07 1.86 -4.37
N ALA A 151 -15.10 2.76 -4.45
CA ALA A 151 -14.30 3.21 -3.33
C ALA A 151 -15.11 4.02 -2.32
N CYS A 152 -14.53 4.28 -1.15
CA CYS A 152 -15.10 5.15 -0.13
C CYS A 152 -15.16 6.62 -0.60
N ALA A 153 -16.04 7.44 -0.02
CA ALA A 153 -16.23 8.84 -0.41
C ALA A 153 -14.98 9.74 -0.20
N LEU A 154 -14.05 9.33 0.67
CA LEU A 154 -12.76 10.02 0.88
C LEU A 154 -11.78 9.83 -0.30
N LEU A 155 -12.09 8.89 -1.21
CA LEU A 155 -11.45 8.71 -2.51
C LEU A 155 -12.47 9.09 -3.59
N ALA A 156 -12.54 10.39 -3.90
CA ALA A 156 -13.57 10.89 -4.81
C ALA A 156 -13.44 10.29 -6.21
N ASP A 157 -14.51 9.67 -6.72
CA ASP A 157 -14.55 9.13 -8.08
C ASP A 157 -14.56 10.26 -9.11
N GLN A 158 -13.50 10.31 -9.92
CA GLN A 158 -13.28 11.30 -10.98
C GLN A 158 -13.95 10.88 -12.29
N GLY A 159 -14.55 9.69 -12.36
CA GLY A 159 -15.23 9.16 -13.53
C GLY A 159 -14.29 8.57 -14.59
N ALA A 160 -14.88 8.07 -15.67
CA ALA A 160 -14.17 7.31 -16.71
C ALA A 160 -13.19 8.15 -17.56
N ALA A 161 -13.38 9.46 -17.61
CA ALA A 161 -12.50 10.38 -18.37
C ALA A 161 -11.31 10.90 -17.55
N ALA A 162 -11.19 10.49 -16.28
CA ALA A 162 -10.09 10.90 -15.42
C ALA A 162 -8.76 10.39 -15.95
N ALA A 163 -7.70 11.17 -15.76
CA ALA A 163 -6.34 10.69 -16.01
C ALA A 163 -6.03 9.49 -15.11
N PRO A 164 -5.23 8.50 -15.59
CA PRO A 164 -4.73 7.44 -14.74
C PRO A 164 -3.92 8.00 -13.58
N CYS A 165 -3.84 7.23 -12.49
CA CYS A 165 -3.00 7.61 -11.37
C CYS A 165 -1.53 7.73 -11.80
N PRO A 166 -0.77 8.67 -11.20
CA PRO A 166 0.61 8.90 -11.57
C PRO A 166 1.44 7.63 -11.46
N PHE A 167 2.33 7.41 -12.43
CA PHE A 167 3.38 6.40 -12.36
C PHE A 167 4.62 6.97 -13.06
N PRO A 168 5.80 6.97 -12.43
CA PRO A 168 7.02 7.50 -13.04
C PRO A 168 7.39 6.75 -14.32
N THR A 169 7.71 7.47 -15.39
CA THR A 169 8.02 6.91 -16.72
C THR A 169 9.51 6.95 -17.08
N ASP A 170 10.35 7.46 -16.20
CA ASP A 170 11.79 7.42 -16.33
C ASP A 170 12.28 5.97 -16.24
N ALA A 171 13.10 5.57 -17.23
CA ALA A 171 13.61 4.22 -17.34
C ALA A 171 14.41 3.82 -16.09
N SER A 172 13.95 2.77 -15.42
CA SER A 172 14.67 2.16 -14.31
C SER A 172 15.70 1.16 -14.83
N PRO A 173 16.86 0.98 -14.20
CA PRO A 173 17.79 -0.10 -14.53
C PRO A 173 17.16 -1.49 -14.51
N MET A 174 16.06 -1.67 -13.77
CA MET A 174 15.30 -2.92 -13.72
C MET A 174 14.48 -3.20 -14.99
N ASP A 175 14.14 -2.18 -15.77
CA ASP A 175 13.36 -2.34 -17.01
C ASP A 175 14.15 -3.08 -18.10
N ALA A 176 15.49 -3.10 -17.97
CA ALA A 176 16.39 -3.85 -18.85
C ALA A 176 16.55 -5.33 -18.44
N PHE A 177 16.05 -5.73 -17.26
CA PHE A 177 16.19 -7.10 -16.76
C PHE A 177 15.05 -7.98 -17.27
N GLN A 178 15.40 -9.03 -18.01
CA GLN A 178 14.47 -10.09 -18.38
C GLN A 178 14.37 -11.10 -17.24
N LEU A 179 13.19 -11.25 -16.63
CA LEU A 179 12.94 -12.27 -15.62
C LEU A 179 13.03 -13.66 -16.26
N GLN A 180 13.90 -14.52 -15.72
CA GLN A 180 13.93 -15.93 -16.11
C GLN A 180 12.78 -16.68 -15.44
N GLN A 181 11.94 -17.32 -16.24
CA GLN A 181 10.88 -18.18 -15.74
C GLN A 181 11.49 -19.53 -15.32
N CYS A 182 11.49 -19.81 -14.03
CA CYS A 182 11.93 -21.10 -13.49
C CYS A 182 10.72 -22.00 -13.24
N THR A 183 10.75 -23.23 -13.77
CA THR A 183 9.71 -24.24 -13.53
C THR A 183 10.27 -25.36 -12.66
N TYR A 184 9.60 -25.66 -11.56
CA TYR A 184 9.93 -26.81 -10.71
C TYR A 184 8.87 -27.91 -10.89
N ILE A 185 9.29 -29.09 -11.33
CA ILE A 185 8.42 -30.27 -11.41
C ILE A 185 8.67 -31.11 -10.16
N LYS A 186 7.64 -31.26 -9.32
CA LYS A 186 7.70 -32.13 -8.15
C LYS A 186 7.42 -33.56 -8.61
N SER A 187 8.47 -34.38 -8.74
CA SER A 187 8.31 -35.82 -8.92
C SER A 187 7.80 -36.43 -7.61
N TYR A 188 6.65 -37.08 -7.65
CA TYR A 188 6.23 -37.99 -6.60
C TYR A 188 6.85 -39.35 -6.93
N ASP A 189 7.79 -39.79 -6.10
CA ASP A 189 8.23 -41.18 -6.15
C ASP A 189 7.05 -42.05 -5.68
N VAL A 190 6.63 -42.97 -6.55
CA VAL A 190 5.53 -43.93 -6.34
C VAL A 190 6.01 -45.09 -5.49
#